data_AF-A0A329ZM84-F1
#
_entry.id   AF-A0A329ZM84-F1
#
_cell.length_a   1.000
_cell.length_b   1.000
_cell.length_c   1.000
_cell.angle_alpha   90.00
_cell.angle_beta   90.00
_cell.angle_gamma   90.00
#
_symmetry.space_group_name_H-M   'P 1'
#
loop_
_entity.id
_entity.type
_entity.pdbx_description
1 polymer ?
#
loop_
_entity_poly.entity_id
_entity_poly.type
_entity_poly.pdbx_seq_one_letter_code
_entity_poly.pdbx_strand_id
1 'polypeptide(L)' 'MDYEHINTQQEIIEICKYFFENVKKSLFGLSDTFSFYTHLSCKRPNLQKAVDFMRISEKEKKETIVSSSAWH' A
#
# COMPACT_ATOMS: atom_id res chain seq x y z
N MET A 1 -3.72 21.16 -9.00
CA MET A 1 -4.06 19.87 -9.62
C MET A 1 -4.80 19.09 -8.57
N ASP A 2 -6.11 18.94 -8.71
CA ASP A 2 -6.95 18.21 -7.75
C ASP A 2 -6.75 16.70 -7.91
N TYR A 3 -5.61 16.21 -7.44
CA TYR A 3 -5.50 14.81 -7.05
C TYR A 3 -5.83 14.77 -5.57
N GLU A 4 -7.06 14.42 -5.25
CA GLU A 4 -7.37 13.97 -3.89
C GLU A 4 -6.45 12.77 -3.63
N HIS A 5 -5.43 12.98 -2.81
CA HIS A 5 -4.51 11.92 -2.45
C HIS A 5 -5.31 10.89 -1.65
N ILE A 6 -5.72 9.81 -2.31
CA ILE A 6 -6.50 8.72 -1.71
C ILE A 6 -5.75 8.14 -0.49
N ASN A 7 -4.42 8.18 -0.53
CA ASN A 7 -3.56 7.78 0.57
C ASN A 7 -2.63 8.90 1.02
N THR A 8 -2.44 9.01 2.34
CA THR A 8 -1.43 9.89 2.91
C THR A 8 -0.02 9.37 2.62
N GLN A 9 0.99 10.26 2.65
CA GLN A 9 2.39 9.85 2.51
C GLN A 9 2.79 8.78 3.54
N GLN A 10 2.26 8.90 4.76
CA GLN A 10 2.54 7.97 5.85
C GLN A 10 1.99 6.57 5.53
N GLU A 11 0.76 6.47 5.04
CA GLU A 11 0.14 5.20 4.63
C GLU A 11 0.95 4.51 3.53
N ILE A 12 1.40 5.27 2.53
CA ILE A 12 2.24 4.73 1.44
C ILE A 12 3.54 4.14 1.99
N ILE A 13 4.20 4.86 2.92
CA ILE A 13 5.43 4.40 3.55
C ILE A 13 5.19 3.14 4.39
N GLU A 14 4.06 3.08 5.10
CA GLU A 14 3.69 1.92 5.92
C GLU A 14 3.45 0.68 5.08
N ILE A 15 2.73 0.80 3.96
CA ILE A 15 2.52 -0.30 3.00
C ILE A 15 3.88 -0.78 2.46
N CYS A 16 4.78 0.15 2.11
CA CYS A 16 6.12 -0.21 1.67
C CYS A 16 6.90 -0.96 2.76
N LYS A 17 6.86 -0.50 4.02
CA LYS A 17 7.52 -1.18 5.15
C LYS A 17 6.90 -2.53 5.48
N TYR A 18 5.62 -2.72 5.17
CA TYR A 18 4.97 -4.01 5.36
C TYR A 18 5.54 -5.05 4.39
N PHE A 19 5.67 -4.72 3.11
CA PHE A 19 6.09 -5.67 2.05
C PHE A 19 7.60 -5.75 1.82
N PHE A 20 8.40 -4.79 2.26
CA PHE A 20 9.84 -4.75 1.99
C PHE A 20 10.65 -4.63 3.27
N GLU A 21 11.74 -5.41 3.39
CA GLU A 21 12.61 -5.35 4.56
C GLU A 21 13.45 -4.08 4.61
N ASN A 22 13.74 -3.49 3.44
CA ASN A 22 14.57 -2.30 3.33
C ASN A 22 13.83 -1.22 2.53
N VAL A 23 13.33 -0.23 3.25
CA VAL A 23 12.71 0.97 2.66
C VAL A 23 13.57 2.18 3.02
N LYS A 24 14.10 2.85 1.99
CA LYS A 24 14.79 4.13 2.15
C LYS A 24 13.94 5.24 1.56
N LYS A 25 13.77 6.31 2.32
CA LYS A 25 13.09 7.53 1.87
C LYS A 25 14.12 8.63 1.65
N SER A 26 14.02 9.32 0.52
CA SER A 26 14.75 10.54 0.21
C SER A 26 13.79 11.59 -0.30
N LEU A 27 13.95 12.83 0.17
CA LEU A 27 13.08 13.94 -0.20
C LEU A 27 13.82 14.88 -1.13
N PHE A 28 13.10 15.40 -2.12
CA PHE A 28 13.49 16.61 -2.80
C PHE A 28 12.61 17.76 -2.28
N GLY A 29 13.10 18.43 -1.25
CA GLY A 29 12.41 19.51 -0.54
C GLY A 29 13.02 19.76 0.84
N LEU A 30 12.43 20.68 1.59
CA LEU A 30 12.97 21.14 2.88
C LEU A 30 12.59 20.23 4.05
N SER A 31 11.41 19.61 3.98
CA SER A 31 10.90 18.70 5.00
C SER A 31 9.83 17.78 4.39
N ASP A 32 9.36 16.78 5.13
CA ASP A 32 8.28 15.89 4.69
C ASP A 32 7.00 16.66 4.31
N THR A 33 6.68 17.69 5.09
CA THR A 33 5.50 18.54 4.89
C THR A 33 5.65 19.50 3.70
N PHE A 34 6.89 19.81 3.29
CA PHE A 34 7.22 20.70 2.17
C PHE A 34 8.13 19.99 1.16
N SER A 35 7.84 18.73 0.88
CA SER A 35 8.52 17.99 -0.18
C SER A 35 7.80 18.23 -1.50
N PHE A 36 8.56 18.63 -2.52
CA PHE A 36 8.03 18.69 -3.88
C PHE A 36 7.95 17.28 -4.47
N TYR A 37 8.83 16.39 -4.00
CA TYR A 37 8.89 15.01 -4.41
C TYR A 37 9.48 14.12 -3.31
N THR A 38 8.87 12.96 -3.11
CA THR A 38 9.39 11.91 -2.23
C THR A 38 9.79 10.70 -3.07
N HIS A 39 11.03 10.27 -2.94
CA HIS A 39 11.56 9.06 -3.55
C HIS A 39 11.67 7.94 -2.51
N LEU A 40 11.07 6.79 -2.81
CA LEU A 40 11.13 5.58 -1.99
C LEU A 40 11.90 4.48 -2.73
N SER A 41 13.00 4.01 -2.13
CA SER A 41 13.73 2.84 -2.60
C SER A 41 13.39 1.64 -1.74
N CYS A 42 12.67 0.69 -2.33
CA CYS A 42 12.22 -0.54 -1.69
C CYS A 42 13.09 -1.71 -2.19
N LYS A 43 13.71 -2.45 -1.27
CA LYS A 43 14.58 -3.59 -1.56
C LYS A 43 14.24 -4.77 -0.64
N ARG A 44 14.61 -5.98 -1.08
CA ARG A 44 14.31 -7.25 -0.39
C ARG A 44 12.80 -7.40 -0.12
N PRO A 45 11.99 -7.62 -1.18
CA PRO A 45 10.56 -7.86 -1.02
C PRO A 45 10.32 -9.14 -0.23
N ASN A 46 9.38 -9.10 0.72
CA ASN A 46 8.86 -10.27 1.39
C ASN A 46 7.73 -10.87 0.54
N LEU A 47 8.10 -11.79 -0.36
CA LEU A 47 7.16 -12.44 -1.28
C LEU A 47 6.07 -13.22 -0.55
N GLN A 48 6.39 -13.80 0.62
CA GLN A 48 5.42 -14.54 1.41
C GLN A 48 4.27 -13.65 1.87
N LYS A 49 4.59 -12.46 2.43
CA LYS A 49 3.56 -11.47 2.80
C LYS A 49 2.70 -11.04 1.61
N ALA A 50 3.28 -10.90 0.42
CA ALA A 50 2.52 -10.57 -0.78
C ALA A 50 1.55 -11.69 -1.17
N VAL A 51 2.01 -12.94 -1.18
CA VAL A 51 1.17 -14.11 -1.46
C VAL A 51 0.04 -14.25 -0.44
N ASP A 52 0.35 -14.09 0.84
CA ASP A 52 -0.65 -14.21 1.90
C ASP A 52 -1.70 -13.10 1.82
N PHE A 53 -1.29 -11.86 1.54
CA PHE A 53 -2.20 -10.75 1.30
C PHE A 53 -3.15 -11.04 0.13
N MET A 54 -2.62 -11.49 -1.01
CA MET A 54 -3.43 -11.85 -2.18
C MET A 54 -4.46 -12.94 -1.87
N ARG A 55 -4.06 -13.97 -1.12
CA ARG A 55 -4.97 -15.06 -0.72
C ARG A 55 -6.11 -14.55 0.16
N ILE A 56 -5.83 -13.64 1.10
CA ILE A 56 -6.85 -13.01 1.95
C ILE A 56 -7.82 -12.19 1.08
N SER A 57 -7.29 -11.33 0.20
CA SER A 57 -8.13 -10.49 -0.68
C SER A 57 -9.02 -11.31 -1.62
N GLU A 58 -8.56 -12.47 -2.09
CA GLU A 58 -9.37 -13.40 -2.88
C GLU A 58 -10.49 -14.06 -2.06
N LYS A 59 -10.21 -14.41 -0.80
CA LYS A 59 -11.21 -14.96 0.11
C LYS A 59 -12.31 -13.95 0.40
N GLU A 60 -11.96 -12.71 0.73
CA GLU A 60 -12.92 -11.64 1.01
C GLU A 60 -13.82 -11.33 -0.20
N LYS A 61 -13.26 -11.32 -1.41
CA LYS A 61 -14.04 -11.18 -2.65
C LYS A 61 -15.05 -12.31 -2.82
N LYS A 62 -14.66 -13.57 -2.58
CA LYS A 62 -15.55 -14.73 -2.68
C LYS A 62 -16.66 -14.67 -1.64
N GLU A 63 -16.36 -14.30 -0.40
CA GLU A 63 -17.36 -14.16 0.67
C GLU A 63 -18.35 -13.02 0.38
N THR A 64 -17.88 -11.91 -0.19
CA THR A 64 -18.74 -10.79 -0.62
C THR A 64 -19.70 -11.21 -1.74
N ILE A 65 -19.22 -11.97 -2.73
CA ILE A 65 -20.05 -12.47 -3.85
C ILE A 65 -21.11 -13.45 -3.33
N VAL A 66 -20.72 -14.39 -2.48
CA VAL A 66 -21.63 -15.38 -1.89
C VAL A 66 -22.71 -14.69 -1.05
N SER A 67 -22.33 -13.72 -0.21
CA SER A 67 -23.28 -12.93 0.58
C SER A 67 -24.24 -12.11 -0.31
N SER A 68 -23.79 -11.55 -1.43
CA SER A 68 -24.65 -10.78 -2.33
C SER A 68 -25.64 -11.66 -3.12
N SER A 69 -25.28 -12.93 -3.38
CA SER A 69 -26.13 -13.89 -4.09
C SER A 69 -27.18 -14.57 -3.22
N ALA A 70 -27.06 -14.50 -1.89
CA ALA A 70 -27.99 -15.12 -0.94
C ALA A 70 -29.26 -14.28 -0.66
N TRP A 71 -29.34 -13.05 -1.21
CA TRP A 71 -30.50 -12.14 -1.09
C TRP A 71 -31.32 -12.04 -2.38
N HIS A 72 -31.12 -12.94 -3.34
CA HIS A 72 -31.97 -13.15 -4.51
C HIS A 72 -32.48 -14.60 -4.51
#